data_AF-J1RLR5-F1
#
_entry.id   AF-J1RLR5-F1
#
_cell.length_a   1.000
_cell.length_b   1.000
_cell.length_c   1.000
_cell.angle_alpha   90.00
_cell.angle_beta   90.00
_cell.angle_gamma   90.00
#
_symmetry.space_group_name_H-M   'P 1'
#
loop_
_entity.id
_entity.type
_entity.pdbx_description
1 polymer ?
#
loop_
_entity_poly.entity_id
_entity_poly.type
_entity_poly.pdbx_seq_one_letter_code
_entity_poly.pdbx_strand_id
1 'polypeptide(L)' 'MSSNDLSFAGFSGSPGANLPALRGHNTALVLGLLRAAGEEGVSRLELAAHTGLTPQAVSKITARLRAEGLAAEA' A
#
# COMPACT_ATOMS: atom_id res chain seq x y z
N MET A 1 14.78 23.37 16.96
CA MET A 1 14.06 22.10 17.24
C MET A 1 12.78 22.12 16.41
N SER A 2 12.91 21.87 15.12
CA SER A 2 12.34 20.69 14.41
C SER A 2 10.81 20.67 14.43
N SER A 3 10.21 21.54 13.61
CA SER A 3 8.88 21.31 13.07
C SER A 3 9.06 20.51 11.79
N ASN A 4 8.69 19.25 11.84
CA ASN A 4 8.84 18.31 10.73
C ASN A 4 7.67 18.56 9.76
N ASP A 5 7.88 19.42 8.77
CA ASP A 5 7.02 19.62 7.60
C ASP A 5 7.01 18.33 6.74
N LEU A 6 6.34 17.29 7.22
CA LEU A 6 5.93 16.17 6.37
C LEU A 6 4.68 16.55 5.60
N SER A 7 4.81 17.61 4.80
CA SER A 7 4.00 17.83 3.62
C SER A 7 4.32 16.68 2.67
N PHE A 8 3.58 15.57 2.80
CA PHE A 8 3.64 14.48 1.83
C PHE A 8 2.98 15.00 0.55
N ALA A 9 3.81 15.61 -0.31
CA ALA A 9 3.41 16.25 -1.55
C ALA A 9 2.34 15.41 -2.28
N GLY A 10 1.18 16.04 -2.47
CA GLY A 10 0.09 15.49 -3.26
C GLY A 10 0.63 15.07 -4.61
N PHE A 11 0.44 13.79 -4.94
CA PHE A 11 0.79 13.23 -6.23
C PHE A 11 0.02 13.98 -7.32
N SER A 12 0.70 14.92 -8.00
CA SER A 12 0.24 15.55 -9.22
C SER A 12 0.17 14.47 -10.30
N GLY A 13 -1.02 13.91 -10.50
CA GLY A 13 -1.23 12.83 -11.43
C GLY A 13 -1.09 13.31 -12.87
N SER A 14 -0.15 12.74 -13.61
CA SER A 14 -0.13 12.84 -15.08
C SER A 14 -1.46 12.31 -15.65
N PRO A 15 -2.13 13.04 -16.55
CA PRO A 15 -3.35 12.58 -17.19
C PRO A 15 -2.98 11.55 -18.25
N GLY A 16 -3.13 10.26 -17.97
CA GLY A 16 -2.79 9.22 -18.95
C GLY A 16 -3.13 7.78 -18.57
N ALA A 17 -3.27 7.48 -17.27
CA ALA A 17 -3.86 6.24 -16.80
C ALA A 17 -5.02 6.59 -15.87
N ASN A 18 -6.04 5.74 -15.76
CA ASN A 18 -7.05 5.88 -14.72
C ASN A 18 -6.39 5.59 -13.35
N LEU A 19 -5.62 6.55 -12.86
CA LEU A 19 -4.80 6.47 -11.65
C LEU A 19 -5.63 6.10 -10.41
N PRO A 20 -6.89 6.59 -10.25
CA PRO A 20 -7.78 6.08 -9.21
C PRO A 20 -8.06 4.58 -9.35
N ALA A 21 -8.37 4.09 -10.55
CA ALA A 21 -8.62 2.67 -10.79
C ALA A 21 -7.37 1.81 -10.53
N LEU A 22 -6.19 2.28 -10.97
CA LEU A 22 -4.92 1.59 -10.72
C LEU A 22 -4.60 1.51 -9.22
N ARG A 23 -4.84 2.60 -8.47
CA ARG A 23 -4.69 2.59 -7.00
C ARG A 23 -5.67 1.63 -6.33
N GLY A 24 -6.90 1.55 -6.83
CA GLY A 24 -7.90 0.59 -6.35
C GLY A 24 -7.45 -0.86 -6.59
N HIS A 25 -6.99 -1.15 -7.82
CA HIS A 25 -6.49 -2.47 -8.19
C HIS A 25 -5.31 -2.91 -7.33
N ASN A 26 -4.31 -2.04 -7.14
CA ASN A 26 -3.15 -2.34 -6.29
C ASN A 26 -3.55 -2.57 -4.83
N THR A 27 -4.56 -1.86 -4.33
CA THR A 27 -5.08 -2.05 -2.97
C THR A 27 -5.77 -3.40 -2.84
N ALA A 28 -6.58 -3.80 -3.83
CA ALA A 28 -7.23 -5.10 -3.86
C ALA A 28 -6.22 -6.26 -3.94
N LEU A 29 -5.17 -6.13 -4.75
CA LEU A 29 -4.10 -7.13 -4.83
C LEU A 29 -3.37 -7.31 -3.50
N VAL A 30 -2.92 -6.20 -2.88
CA VAL A 30 -2.22 -6.25 -1.58
C VAL A 30 -3.13 -6.83 -0.49
N LEU A 31 -4.40 -6.42 -0.44
CA LEU A 31 -5.36 -6.95 0.52
C LEU A 31 -5.63 -8.45 0.30
N GLY A 32 -5.72 -8.90 -0.95
CA GLY A 32 -5.88 -10.32 -1.28
C GLY A 32 -4.70 -11.16 -0.81
N LEU A 33 -3.47 -10.70 -1.03
CA LEU A 33 -2.27 -11.39 -0.57
C LEU A 33 -2.13 -11.41 0.95
N LEU A 34 -2.45 -10.30 1.63
CA LEU A 34 -2.49 -10.26 3.10
C LEU A 34 -3.49 -11.28 3.67
N ARG A 35 -4.67 -11.40 3.05
CA ARG A 35 -5.67 -12.40 3.44
C ARG A 35 -5.23 -13.83 3.16
N ALA A 36 -4.52 -14.07 2.05
CA ALA A 36 -3.99 -15.38 1.70
C ALA A 36 -2.88 -15.84 2.67
N ALA A 37 -2.07 -14.90 3.16
CA ALA A 37 -1.03 -15.16 4.15
C ALA A 37 -1.58 -15.50 5.55
N GLY A 38 -2.79 -15.05 5.87
CA GLY A 38 -3.47 -15.39 7.14
C GLY A 38 -2.65 -14.99 8.38
N GLU A 39 -2.65 -15.86 9.39
CA GLU A 39 -1.97 -15.63 10.68
C GLU A 39 -0.45 -15.82 10.62
N GLU A 40 0.08 -16.49 9.59
CA GLU A 40 1.54 -16.60 9.40
C GLU A 40 2.17 -15.26 9.04
N GLY A 41 1.35 -14.33 8.53
CA GLY A 41 1.82 -13.04 8.06
C GLY A 41 2.64 -13.16 6.77
N VAL A 42 2.91 -12.01 6.14
CA VAL A 42 3.75 -11.95 4.94
C VAL A 42 4.59 -10.71 4.99
N SER A 43 5.86 -10.83 4.61
CA SER A 43 6.76 -9.69 4.64
C SER A 43 6.40 -8.67 3.55
N ARG A 44 6.72 -7.40 3.81
CA ARG A 44 6.52 -6.31 2.82
C ARG A 44 7.31 -6.55 1.53
N LEU A 45 8.43 -7.25 1.61
CA LEU A 45 9.28 -7.60 0.47
C LEU A 45 8.63 -8.69 -0.39
N GLU A 46 8.05 -9.72 0.23
CA GLU A 46 7.33 -10.78 -0.49
C GLU A 46 6.07 -10.24 -1.16
N LEU A 47 5.32 -9.36 -0.48
CA LEU A 47 4.19 -8.65 -1.07
C LEU A 47 4.62 -7.80 -2.27
N ALA A 48 5.74 -7.09 -2.17
CA ALA A 48 6.30 -6.30 -3.27
C ALA A 48 6.68 -7.19 -4.47
N ALA A 49 7.33 -8.32 -4.21
CA ALA A 49 7.72 -9.27 -5.24
C ALA A 49 6.51 -9.89 -5.96
N HIS A 50 5.44 -10.22 -5.23
CA HIS A 50 4.23 -10.83 -5.79
C HIS A 50 3.33 -9.83 -6.54
N THR A 51 3.33 -8.56 -6.13
CA THR A 51 2.50 -7.52 -6.76
C THR A 51 3.23 -6.73 -7.85
N GLY A 52 4.56 -6.87 -7.96
CA GLY A 52 5.38 -6.01 -8.81
C GLY A 52 5.45 -4.56 -8.30
N LEU A 53 5.02 -4.30 -7.06
CA LEU A 53 5.06 -2.98 -6.44
C LEU A 53 6.39 -2.74 -5.75
N THR A 54 6.75 -1.47 -5.55
CA THR A 54 7.88 -1.14 -4.69
C THR A 54 7.54 -1.37 -3.22
N PRO A 55 8.51 -1.74 -2.36
CA PRO A 55 8.27 -1.92 -0.92
C PRO A 55 7.66 -0.69 -0.23
N GLN A 56 7.97 0.51 -0.74
CA GLN A 56 7.39 1.78 -0.27
C GLN A 56 5.90 1.91 -0.64
N ALA A 57 5.53 1.49 -1.85
CA ALA A 57 4.12 1.48 -2.27
C ALA A 57 3.31 0.49 -1.43
N VAL A 58 3.86 -0.71 -1.19
CA VAL A 58 3.25 -1.71 -0.30
C VAL A 58 3.06 -1.11 1.10
N SER A 59 4.08 -0.47 1.67
CA SER A 59 4.00 0.15 3.00
C SER A 59 2.90 1.22 3.11
N LYS A 60 2.72 2.05 2.07
CA LYS A 60 1.64 3.05 2.04
C LYS A 60 0.26 2.42 1.92
N ILE A 61 0.12 1.40 1.08
CA ILE A 61 -1.15 0.70 0.89
C ILE A 61 -1.54 -0.03 2.18
N THR A 62 -0.60 -0.74 2.81
CA THR A 62 -0.87 -1.45 4.07
C THR A 62 -1.17 -0.50 5.23
N ALA A 63 -0.47 0.63 5.34
CA ALA A 63 -0.79 1.66 6.32
C ALA A 63 -2.23 2.19 6.15
N ARG A 64 -2.67 2.42 4.91
CA ARG A 64 -4.05 2.83 4.62
C ARG A 64 -5.05 1.72 4.94
N LEU A 65 -4.78 0.48 4.54
CA LEU A 65 -5.65 -0.66 4.86
C LEU A 65 -5.82 -0.84 6.38
N ARG A 66 -4.78 -0.61 7.17
CA ARG A 66 -4.85 -0.61 8.64
C ARG A 66 -5.67 0.55 9.19
N ALA A 67 -5.49 1.75 8.65
CA ALA A 67 -6.30 2.91 9.03
C ALA A 67 -7.80 2.69 8.74
N GLU A 68 -8.12 1.90 7.71
CA GLU A 68 -9.48 1.49 7.35
C GLU A 68 -9.97 0.24 8.13
N GLY A 69 -9.12 -0.36 8.99
CA GLY A 69 -9.47 -1.57 9.76
C GLY A 69 -9.54 -2.86 8.93
N LEU A 70 -9.01 -2.84 7.70
CA LEU A 70 -9.08 -3.95 6.74
C LEU A 70 -7.90 -4.92 6.81
N ALA A 71 -6.83 -4.55 7.52
CA ALA A 71 -5.64 -5.37 7.74
C ALA A 71 -5.15 -5.25 9.19
N ALA A 72 -4.73 -6.36 9.79
CA ALA A 72 -4.10 -6.40 11.12
C ALA A 72 -2.57 -6.40 11.00
N GLU A 73 -1.86 -6.06 12.09
CA GLU A 73 -0.44 -6.39 12.19
C GLU A 73 -0.29 -7.90 12.35
N ALA A 74 0.54 -8.48 11.48
CA ALA A 74 1.21 -9.76 11.74
C ALA A 74 2.49 -9.47 12.52
#